data_AF-A0A820JBY0-F1
#
_entry.id   AF-A0A820JBY0-F1
#
_cell.length_a   1.000
_cell.length_b   1.000
_cell.length_c   1.000
_cell.angle_alpha   90.00
_cell.angle_beta   90.00
_cell.angle_gamma   90.00
#
_symmetry.space_group_name_H-M   'P 1'
#
loop_
_entity.id
_entity.type
_entity.pdbx_description
1 polymer ?
#
loop_
_entity_poly.entity_id
_entity_poly.type
_entity_poly.pdbx_seq_one_letter_code
_entity_poly.pdbx_strand_id
1 'polypeptide(L)'
;MTSDPITSNFTTDDTPVVVTTSSLQLGIWITTGCACFAYGLGFVGNVLSLIIFCTQDEFRKISTGLLFILITISNFIHLWTLASDYLTLYNIAMYSNMLMQCRYSYYIQNISRALSTYWMVTVALD
;
A
#
# COMPACT_ATOMS: atom_id res chain seq x y z
N MET A 1 -14.76 -57.88 -24.71
CA MET A 1 -15.21 -56.96 -23.64
C MET A 1 -14.89 -57.63 -22.32
N THR A 2 -13.68 -57.41 -21.83
CA THR A 2 -13.18 -57.88 -20.53
C THR A 2 -13.01 -56.66 -19.65
N SER A 3 -13.71 -56.66 -18.52
CA SER A 3 -13.73 -55.60 -17.53
C SER A 3 -12.80 -55.96 -16.38
N ASP A 4 -11.78 -55.15 -16.12
CA ASP A 4 -11.05 -55.12 -14.86
C ASP A 4 -11.07 -53.69 -14.32
N PRO A 5 -11.63 -53.42 -13.12
CA PRO A 5 -11.46 -52.13 -12.46
C PRO A 5 -10.14 -52.13 -11.67
N ILE A 6 -9.24 -51.23 -12.05
CA ILE A 6 -8.04 -50.89 -11.27
C ILE A 6 -8.50 -50.22 -9.98
N THR A 7 -8.43 -50.95 -8.86
CA THR A 7 -8.46 -50.39 -7.50
C THR A 7 -7.21 -49.53 -7.30
N SER A 8 -7.34 -48.21 -7.47
CA SER A 8 -6.39 -47.26 -6.92
C SER A 8 -6.84 -46.89 -5.51
N ASN A 9 -6.13 -47.40 -4.51
CA ASN A 9 -6.23 -46.91 -3.13
C ASN A 9 -5.65 -45.49 -3.10
N PHE A 10 -6.51 -44.49 -3.33
CA PHE A 10 -6.23 -43.12 -2.92
C PHE A 10 -6.66 -43.01 -1.46
N THR A 11 -5.70 -43.11 -0.54
CA THR A 11 -5.92 -42.67 0.84
C THR A 11 -6.09 -41.15 0.80
N THR A 12 -7.33 -40.69 0.73
CA THR A 12 -7.74 -39.32 1.03
C THR A 12 -7.54 -39.11 2.52
N ASP A 13 -6.34 -38.69 2.90
CA ASP A 13 -6.13 -37.99 4.16
C ASP A 13 -6.64 -36.54 4.00
N ASP A 14 -7.92 -36.41 3.65
CA ASP A 14 -8.67 -35.16 3.62
C ASP A 14 -9.13 -34.86 5.05
N THR A 15 -8.17 -34.57 5.93
CA THR A 15 -8.50 -33.73 7.06
C THR A 15 -8.64 -32.31 6.51
N PRO A 16 -9.86 -31.71 6.51
CA PRO A 16 -9.94 -30.30 6.19
C PRO A 16 -9.06 -29.59 7.21
N VAL A 17 -8.01 -28.90 6.74
CA VAL A 17 -7.24 -27.99 7.58
C VAL A 17 -8.23 -26.93 8.03
N VAL A 18 -8.80 -27.14 9.21
CA VAL A 18 -9.59 -26.16 9.94
C VAL A 18 -8.60 -25.07 10.34
N VAL A 19 -8.27 -24.18 9.40
CA VAL A 19 -7.73 -22.87 9.73
C VAL A 19 -8.82 -22.23 10.58
N THR A 20 -8.64 -22.32 11.90
CA THR A 20 -9.59 -21.80 12.87
C THR A 20 -9.82 -20.35 12.52
N THR A 21 -11.08 -19.98 12.32
CA THR A 21 -11.53 -18.62 11.97
C THR A 21 -10.92 -17.55 12.87
N SER A 22 -10.54 -17.92 14.10
CA SER A 22 -9.80 -17.09 15.07
C SER A 22 -8.40 -16.67 14.63
N SER A 23 -7.62 -17.56 13.98
CA SER A 23 -6.26 -17.24 13.52
C SER A 23 -6.27 -16.32 12.30
N LEU A 24 -7.21 -16.53 11.37
CA LEU A 24 -7.45 -15.67 10.23
C LEU A 24 -7.93 -14.27 10.68
N GLN A 25 -8.88 -14.21 11.61
CA GLN A 25 -9.36 -12.93 12.15
C GLN A 25 -8.24 -12.16 12.88
N LEU A 26 -7.43 -12.84 13.69
CA LEU A 26 -6.28 -12.21 14.36
C LEU A 26 -5.29 -11.61 13.34
N GLY A 27 -5.00 -12.33 12.26
CA GLY A 27 -4.15 -11.82 11.17
C GLY A 27 -4.73 -10.56 10.51
N ILE A 28 -6.04 -10.54 10.27
CA ILE A 28 -6.74 -9.36 9.72
C ILE A 28 -6.62 -8.18 10.68
N TRP A 29 -6.87 -8.36 11.99
CA TRP A 29 -6.77 -7.28 12.97
C TRP A 29 -5.35 -6.69 13.07
N ILE A 30 -4.32 -7.54 13.06
CA ILE A 30 -2.92 -7.11 13.12
C ILE A 30 -2.55 -6.30 11.87
N THR A 31 -2.82 -6.84 10.67
CA THR A 31 -2.50 -6.17 9.40
C THR A 31 -3.22 -4.83 9.27
N THR A 32 -4.49 -4.80 9.67
CA THR A 32 -5.33 -3.62 9.76
C THR A 32 -4.75 -2.55 10.69
N GLY A 33 -4.39 -2.94 11.92
CA GLY A 33 -3.81 -2.03 12.91
C GLY A 33 -2.47 -1.45 12.44
N CYS A 34 -1.60 -2.29 11.88
CA CYS A 34 -0.33 -1.86 11.31
C CYS A 34 -0.51 -0.88 10.15
N ALA A 35 -1.46 -1.14 9.25
CA ALA A 35 -1.75 -0.25 8.13
C ALA A 35 -2.23 1.13 8.59
N CYS A 36 -3.21 1.19 9.50
CA CYS A 36 -3.68 2.44 10.09
C CYS A 36 -2.56 3.24 10.75
N PHE A 37 -1.72 2.56 11.54
CA PHE A 37 -0.60 3.22 12.22
C PHE A 37 0.44 3.75 11.23
N ALA A 38 0.83 2.95 10.24
CA ALA A 38 1.81 3.33 9.22
C ALA A 38 1.31 4.50 8.36
N TYR A 39 0.05 4.46 7.91
CA TYR A 39 -0.54 5.53 7.12
C TYR A 39 -0.72 6.81 7.94
N GLY A 40 -1.20 6.70 9.18
CA GLY A 40 -1.35 7.84 10.08
C GLY A 40 -0.02 8.55 10.35
N LEU A 41 1.02 7.80 10.73
CA LEU A 41 2.35 8.37 10.93
C LEU A 41 2.94 8.96 9.65
N GLY A 42 2.74 8.32 8.50
CA GLY A 42 3.23 8.84 7.23
C GLY A 42 2.53 10.14 6.81
N PHE A 43 1.23 10.29 7.06
CA PHE A 43 0.53 11.56 6.82
C PHE A 43 1.06 12.66 7.74
N VAL A 44 1.17 12.39 9.05
CA VAL A 44 1.71 13.36 10.02
C VAL A 44 3.13 13.77 9.64
N GLY A 45 3.98 12.81 9.27
CA GLY A 45 5.36 13.06 8.85
C GLY A 45 5.45 13.94 7.60
N ASN A 46 4.64 13.66 6.56
CA ASN A 46 4.63 14.47 5.34
C ASN A 46 4.09 15.90 5.59
N VAL A 47 3.06 16.05 6.43
CA VAL A 47 2.53 17.37 6.80
C VAL A 47 3.56 18.16 7.61
N LEU A 48 4.21 17.53 8.59
CA LEU A 48 5.25 18.18 9.40
C LEU A 48 6.44 18.59 8.54
N SER A 49 6.87 17.72 7.63
CA SER A 49 7.90 18.01 6.61
C SER A 49 7.56 19.27 5.80
N LEU A 50 6.32 19.36 5.32
CA LEU A 50 5.85 20.51 4.54
C LEU A 50 5.78 21.79 5.39
N ILE A 51 5.33 21.71 6.64
CA ILE A 51 5.32 22.84 7.58
C ILE A 51 6.75 23.35 7.80
N ILE A 52 7.69 22.46 8.14
CA ILE A 52 9.09 22.82 8.38
C ILE A 52 9.65 23.54 7.16
N PHE A 53 9.43 22.97 5.97
CA PHE A 53 9.87 23.57 4.72
C PHE A 53 9.27 24.97 4.49
N CYS A 54 7.97 25.15 4.72
CA CYS A 54 7.30 26.45 4.57
C CYS A 54 7.77 27.49 5.59
N THR A 55 8.21 27.06 6.78
CA THR A 55 8.63 27.95 7.86
C THR A 55 10.10 28.38 7.79
N GLN A 56 10.95 27.65 7.07
CA GLN A 56 12.39 27.93 7.04
C GLN A 56 12.84 28.43 5.67
N ASP A 57 13.03 29.74 5.56
CA ASP A 57 13.44 30.41 4.32
C ASP A 57 14.83 30.00 3.82
N GLU A 58 15.70 29.50 4.71
CA GLU A 58 17.05 29.00 4.36
C GLU A 58 17.01 27.75 3.47
N PHE A 59 16.07 26.83 3.74
CA PHE A 59 15.92 25.60 2.96
C PHE A 59 15.39 25.84 1.55
N ARG A 60 14.75 26.98 1.31
CA ARG A 60 14.11 27.31 0.03
C ARG A 60 15.11 27.77 -1.05
N LYS A 61 16.33 28.14 -0.66
CA LYS A 61 17.38 28.59 -1.58
C LYS A 61 18.25 27.46 -2.14
N ILE A 62 18.11 26.26 -1.59
CA ILE A 62 18.97 25.10 -1.88
C ILE A 62 18.22 24.15 -2.82
N SER A 63 18.85 23.72 -3.90
CA SER A 63 18.31 22.76 -4.90
C SER A 63 17.70 21.51 -4.24
N THR A 64 18.40 20.99 -3.24
CA THR A 64 18.02 19.83 -2.42
C THR A 64 16.69 20.04 -1.68
N GLY A 65 16.36 21.28 -1.32
CA GLY A 65 15.08 21.64 -0.69
C GLY A 65 13.88 21.44 -1.63
N LEU A 66 14.04 21.77 -2.92
CA LEU A 66 13.00 21.53 -3.92
C LEU A 66 12.78 20.03 -4.17
N LEU A 67 13.86 19.25 -4.22
CA LEU A 67 13.77 17.78 -4.31
C LEU A 67 13.03 17.19 -3.10
N PHE A 68 13.27 17.71 -1.91
CA PHE A 68 12.58 17.28 -0.70
C PHE A 68 11.07 17.57 -0.72
N ILE A 69 10.64 18.71 -1.27
CA ILE A 69 9.21 18.99 -1.51
C ILE A 69 8.63 17.98 -2.49
N LEU A 70 9.30 17.70 -3.60
CA LEU A 70 8.82 16.77 -4.62
C LEU A 70 8.66 15.36 -4.04
N ILE A 71 9.60 14.91 -3.21
CA ILE A 71 9.50 13.67 -2.44
C ILE A 71 8.27 13.70 -1.53
N THR A 72 8.08 14.78 -0.77
CA THR A 72 6.95 14.92 0.17
C THR A 72 5.60 14.88 -0.57
N ILE A 73 5.47 15.57 -1.71
CA ILE A 73 4.25 15.55 -2.54
C ILE A 73 4.01 14.14 -3.10
N SER A 74 5.05 13.50 -3.65
CA SER A 74 4.95 12.15 -4.20
C SER A 74 4.53 11.13 -3.13
N ASN A 75 5.11 11.22 -1.94
CA ASN A 75 4.75 10.39 -0.80
C ASN A 75 3.32 10.65 -0.34
N PHE A 76 2.89 11.91 -0.29
CA PHE A 76 1.52 12.26 0.08
C PHE A 76 0.49 11.65 -0.90
N ILE A 77 0.73 11.76 -2.20
CA ILE A 77 -0.11 11.13 -3.24
C ILE A 77 -0.12 9.60 -3.06
N HIS A 78 1.05 9.00 -2.81
CA HIS A 78 1.13 7.55 -2.60
C HIS A 78 0.31 7.08 -1.39
N LEU A 79 0.47 7.75 -0.25
CA LEU A 79 -0.29 7.45 0.96
C LEU A 79 -1.79 7.67 0.78
N TRP A 80 -2.18 8.72 0.04
CA TRP A 80 -3.58 8.97 -0.28
C TRP A 80 -4.20 7.84 -1.09
N THR A 81 -3.48 7.31 -2.09
CA THR A 81 -3.98 6.17 -2.88
C THR A 81 -4.07 4.90 -2.05
N LEU A 82 -3.08 4.64 -1.17
CA LEU A 82 -3.12 3.50 -0.25
C LEU A 82 -4.28 3.60 0.75
N ALA A 83 -4.51 4.77 1.32
CA ALA A 83 -5.63 5.01 2.23
C ALA A 83 -6.98 4.84 1.51
N SER A 84 -7.09 5.29 0.27
CA SER A 84 -8.30 5.11 -0.56
C SER A 84 -8.59 3.64 -0.83
N ASP A 85 -7.56 2.84 -1.17
CA ASP A 85 -7.70 1.40 -1.35
C ASP A 85 -8.04 0.69 -0.04
N TYR A 86 -7.42 1.11 1.07
CA TYR A 86 -7.72 0.58 2.39
C TYR A 86 -9.18 0.81 2.81
N LEU A 87 -9.74 1.99 2.52
CA LEU A 87 -11.16 2.30 2.79
C LEU A 87 -12.13 1.39 2.01
N THR A 88 -11.73 0.85 0.87
CA THR A 88 -12.57 -0.11 0.12
C THR A 88 -12.78 -1.42 0.86
N LEU A 89 -11.83 -1.84 1.70
CA LEU A 89 -12.00 -3.01 2.56
C LEU A 89 -13.15 -2.84 3.56
N TYR A 90 -13.47 -1.59 3.89
CA TYR A 90 -14.61 -1.20 4.75
C TYR A 90 -15.86 -0.81 3.95
N ASN A 91 -15.89 -1.15 2.67
CA ASN A 91 -17.01 -0.85 1.77
C ASN A 91 -17.25 0.67 1.58
N ILE A 92 -16.21 1.49 1.80
CA ILE A 92 -16.23 2.93 1.54
C ILE A 92 -15.53 3.16 0.20
N ALA A 93 -16.32 3.31 -0.86
CA ALA A 93 -15.81 3.56 -2.21
C ALA A 93 -15.61 5.06 -2.45
N MET A 94 -14.39 5.47 -2.78
CA MET A 94 -14.08 6.85 -3.22
C MET A 94 -14.50 7.11 -4.67
N TYR A 95 -14.63 6.05 -5.48
CA TYR A 95 -14.98 6.12 -6.89
C TYR A 95 -16.23 5.29 -7.17
N SER A 96 -17.11 5.77 -8.04
CA SER A 96 -18.37 5.09 -8.37
C SER A 96 -18.17 3.83 -9.23
N ASN A 97 -17.04 3.73 -9.95
CA ASN A 97 -16.74 2.61 -10.84
C ASN A 97 -15.58 1.76 -10.30
N MET A 98 -15.88 0.52 -9.92
CA MET A 98 -14.93 -0.44 -9.33
C MET A 98 -13.76 -0.78 -10.27
N LEU A 99 -14.00 -0.83 -11.58
CA LEU A 99 -12.98 -1.13 -12.59
C LEU A 99 -12.00 0.04 -12.74
N MET A 100 -12.54 1.26 -12.71
CA MET A 100 -11.75 2.49 -12.74
C MET A 100 -10.93 2.63 -11.46
N GLN A 101 -11.53 2.34 -10.30
CA GLN A 101 -10.86 2.37 -9.01
C GLN A 101 -9.63 1.46 -8.98
N CYS A 102 -9.80 0.18 -9.33
CA CYS A 102 -8.68 -0.79 -9.30
C CYS A 102 -7.55 -0.39 -10.26
N ARG A 103 -7.86 -0.10 -11.53
CA ARG A 103 -6.83 0.24 -12.53
C ARG A 103 -6.13 1.56 -12.25
N TYR A 104 -6.90 2.58 -11.84
CA TYR A 104 -6.38 3.91 -11.58
C TYR A 104 -5.55 3.95 -10.30
N SER A 105 -6.02 3.32 -9.22
CA SER A 105 -5.23 3.20 -7.98
C SER A 105 -3.91 2.49 -8.22
N TYR A 106 -3.92 1.38 -8.95
CA TYR A 106 -2.69 0.62 -9.24
C TYR A 106 -1.71 1.42 -10.11
N TYR A 107 -2.23 2.17 -11.09
CA TYR A 107 -1.44 3.05 -11.93
C TYR A 107 -0.77 4.17 -11.11
N ILE A 108 -1.53 4.89 -10.28
CA ILE A 108 -0.98 5.96 -9.44
C ILE A 108 0.06 5.40 -8.47
N GLN A 109 -0.23 4.28 -7.79
CA GLN A 109 0.71 3.69 -6.83
C GLN A 109 2.06 3.33 -7.45
N ASN A 110 2.06 2.79 -8.68
CA ASN A 110 3.29 2.44 -9.37
C ASN A 110 4.07 3.69 -9.80
N ILE A 111 3.38 4.71 -10.31
CA ILE A 111 4.01 5.97 -10.70
C ILE A 111 4.58 6.70 -9.48
N SER A 112 3.81 6.82 -8.41
CA SER A 112 4.26 7.50 -7.19
C SER A 112 5.45 6.76 -6.56
N ARG A 113 5.48 5.43 -6.62
CA ARG A 113 6.64 4.64 -6.16
C ARG A 113 7.86 4.90 -7.04
N ALA A 114 7.71 4.86 -8.36
CA ALA A 114 8.79 5.13 -9.30
C ALA A 114 9.36 6.54 -9.10
N LEU A 115 8.49 7.57 -9.07
CA LEU A 115 8.88 8.96 -8.83
C LEU A 115 9.62 9.12 -7.50
N SER A 116 9.11 8.54 -6.42
CA SER A 116 9.77 8.62 -5.11
C SER A 116 11.17 8.01 -5.12
N THR A 117 11.36 6.88 -5.79
CA THR A 117 12.68 6.27 -5.97
C THR A 117 13.62 7.16 -6.80
N TYR A 118 13.13 7.71 -7.92
CA TYR A 118 13.94 8.60 -8.76
C TYR A 118 14.37 9.85 -7.99
N TRP A 119 13.45 10.49 -7.27
CA TRP A 119 13.78 11.66 -6.45
C TRP A 119 14.77 11.35 -5.34
N MET A 120 14.63 10.20 -4.66
CA MET A 120 15.57 9.77 -3.63
C MET A 120 16.98 9.54 -4.20
N VAL A 121 17.09 8.94 -5.38
CA VAL A 121 18.38 8.78 -6.07
C VAL A 121 18.95 10.14 -6.46
N THR A 122 18.14 11.07 -6.95
CA THR A 122 18.59 12.43 -7.26
C THR A 122 19.10 13.16 -6.02
N VAL A 123 18.42 13.02 -4.87
CA VAL A 123 18.90 13.59 -3.59
C VAL A 123 20.21 12.94 -3.13
N ALA A 124 20.44 11.66 -3.43
CA ALA A 124 21.71 11.01 -3.09
C ALA A 124 22.87 11.44 -4.01
N LEU A 125 22.56 11.96 -5.20
CA LEU A 125 23.53 12.46 -6.17
C LEU A 125 23.84 13.96 -5.98
N ASP A 126 22.86 14.74 -5.53
CA ASP A 126 22.98 16.16 -5.16
C ASP A 126 23.74 16.33 -3.84
#